data_AF-A0A1Q5UN02-F1
#
_entry.id   AF-A0A1Q5UN02-F1
#
_cell.length_a   1.000
_cell.length_b   1.000
_cell.length_c   1.000
_cell.angle_alpha   90.00
_cell.angle_beta   90.00
_cell.angle_gamma   90.00
#
_symmetry.space_group_name_H-M   'P 1'
#
loop_
_entity.id
_entity.type
_entity.pdbx_description
1 polymer ?
#
loop_
_entity_poly.entity_id
_entity_poly.type
_entity_poly.pdbx_seq_one_letter_code
_entity_poly.pdbx_strand_id
1 'polypeptide(L)'
;MWRSVGFLMSFTVVLEGMSIVAYVIILGGGKRLRENGWRVLSLLIILSAIVQAAGMSIVAYLFDNEDRFFVGWRLDQSWIFCTVSWCFSLICAGAIVIAAQILPSEGGYELIPDHDALRMSS
;
A
#
# COMPACT_ATOMS: atom_id res chain seq x y z
N MET A 1 -4.08 16.00 21.29
CA MET A 1 -4.03 14.63 20.71
C MET A 1 -5.13 14.41 19.66
N TRP A 2 -6.39 14.81 19.90
CA TRP A 2 -7.48 14.73 18.90
C TRP A 2 -7.18 15.38 17.53
N ARG A 3 -6.52 16.55 17.52
CA ARG A 3 -6.07 17.19 16.26
C ARG A 3 -5.05 16.33 15.49
N SER A 4 -4.15 15.66 16.20
CA SER A 4 -3.14 14.79 15.60
C SER A 4 -3.78 13.55 14.99
N VAL A 5 -4.79 12.96 15.65
CA VAL A 5 -5.61 11.87 15.07
C VAL A 5 -6.24 12.31 13.76
N GLY A 6 -6.91 13.47 13.76
CA GLY A 6 -7.54 14.00 12.54
C GLY A 6 -6.55 14.17 11.39
N PHE A 7 -5.34 14.65 11.68
CA PHE A 7 -4.27 14.77 10.69
C PHE A 7 -3.81 13.40 10.17
N LEU A 8 -3.53 12.44 11.05
CA LEU A 8 -3.08 11.10 10.67
C LEU A 8 -4.12 10.35 9.82
N MET A 9 -5.41 10.46 10.18
CA MET A 9 -6.49 9.83 9.43
C MET A 9 -6.69 10.50 8.06
N SER A 10 -6.57 11.82 7.97
CA SER A 10 -6.61 12.54 6.69
C SER A 10 -5.42 12.17 5.80
N PHE A 11 -4.23 12.10 6.39
CA PHE A 11 -3.01 11.72 5.69
C PHE A 11 -3.05 10.28 5.17
N THR A 12 -3.64 9.36 5.95
CA THR A 12 -3.92 7.99 5.52
C THR A 12 -4.73 7.97 4.24
N VAL A 13 -5.84 8.73 4.18
CA VAL A 13 -6.73 8.74 3.01
C VAL A 13 -5.98 9.20 1.77
N VAL A 14 -5.07 10.17 1.91
CA VAL A 14 -4.20 10.62 0.82
C VAL A 14 -3.25 9.50 0.36
N LEU A 15 -2.60 8.80 1.29
CA LEU A 15 -1.69 7.69 0.96
C LEU A 15 -2.42 6.52 0.28
N GLU A 16 -3.63 6.18 0.74
CA GLU A 16 -4.48 5.18 0.10
C GLU A 16 -4.90 5.63 -1.32
N GLY A 17 -5.30 6.88 -1.47
CA GLY A 17 -5.60 7.46 -2.79
C GLY A 17 -4.41 7.39 -3.75
N MET A 18 -3.22 7.73 -3.27
CA MET A 18 -1.97 7.57 -4.04
C MET A 18 -1.68 6.11 -4.40
N SER A 19 -1.97 5.17 -3.48
CA SER A 19 -1.79 3.74 -3.72
C SER A 19 -2.72 3.24 -4.83
N ILE A 20 -3.99 3.67 -4.84
CA ILE A 20 -4.95 3.34 -5.91
C ILE A 20 -4.45 3.89 -7.25
N VAL A 21 -4.03 5.15 -7.30
CA VAL A 21 -3.51 5.76 -8.54
C VAL A 21 -2.25 5.01 -9.02
N ALA A 22 -1.32 4.71 -8.12
CA ALA A 22 -0.12 3.94 -8.44
C ALA A 22 -0.48 2.55 -8.99
N TYR A 23 -1.44 1.86 -8.38
CA TYR A 23 -1.92 0.56 -8.85
C TYR A 23 -2.47 0.62 -10.28
N VAL A 24 -3.31 1.62 -10.60
CA VAL A 24 -3.84 1.82 -11.96
C VAL A 24 -2.72 2.08 -12.97
N ILE A 25 -1.75 2.92 -12.61
CA ILE A 25 -0.58 3.23 -13.45
C ILE A 25 0.29 1.99 -13.70
N ILE A 26 0.49 1.16 -12.68
CA ILE A 26 1.27 -0.08 -12.79
C ILE A 26 0.57 -1.07 -13.73
N LEU A 27 -0.75 -1.21 -13.61
CA LEU A 27 -1.51 -2.11 -14.47
C LEU A 27 -1.52 -1.66 -15.94
N GLY A 28 -1.69 -0.36 -16.20
CA GLY A 28 -1.71 0.21 -17.55
C GLY A 28 -0.32 0.53 -18.13
N GLY A 29 0.73 0.42 -17.32
CA GLY A 29 2.09 0.78 -17.69
C GLY A 29 2.82 -0.33 -18.47
N GLY A 30 3.88 0.06 -19.16
CA GLY A 30 4.79 -0.90 -19.80
C GLY A 30 5.62 -1.70 -18.80
N LYS A 31 6.39 -2.67 -19.32
CA LYS A 31 7.23 -3.60 -18.54
C LYS A 31 8.02 -2.94 -17.40
N ARG A 32 8.70 -1.82 -17.69
CA ARG A 32 9.51 -1.09 -16.69
C ARG A 32 8.71 -0.60 -15.48
N LEU A 33 7.47 -0.14 -15.68
CA LEU A 33 6.61 0.30 -14.58
C LEU A 33 6.05 -0.89 -13.81
N ARG A 34 5.75 -2.01 -14.47
CA ARG A 34 5.32 -3.24 -13.81
C ARG A 34 6.44 -3.80 -12.94
N GLU A 35 7.66 -3.93 -13.46
CA GLU A 35 8.78 -4.51 -12.69
C GLU A 35 9.15 -3.68 -11.44
N ASN A 36 9.19 -2.35 -11.54
CA ASN A 36 9.64 -1.51 -10.43
C ASN A 36 8.49 -0.94 -9.58
N GLY A 37 7.31 -0.78 -10.17
CA GLY A 37 6.19 -0.07 -9.55
C GLY A 37 5.57 -0.83 -8.37
N TRP A 38 5.56 -2.17 -8.41
CA TRP A 38 5.03 -2.99 -7.30
C TRP A 38 5.76 -2.73 -5.98
N ARG A 39 7.06 -2.45 -6.02
CA ARG A 39 7.84 -2.09 -4.83
C ARG A 39 7.39 -0.75 -4.25
N VAL A 40 7.18 0.26 -5.10
CA VAL A 40 6.69 1.58 -4.67
C VAL A 40 5.27 1.46 -4.09
N LEU A 41 4.39 0.70 -4.76
CA LEU A 41 3.05 0.44 -4.27
C LEU A 41 3.05 -0.25 -2.90
N SER A 42 3.87 -1.30 -2.71
CA SER A 42 3.98 -1.99 -1.42
C SER A 42 4.43 -1.06 -0.29
N LEU A 43 5.36 -0.12 -0.57
CA LEU A 43 5.82 0.85 0.41
C LEU A 43 4.73 1.84 0.80
N LEU A 44 3.93 2.31 -0.17
CA LEU A 44 2.81 3.22 0.09
C LEU A 44 1.73 2.55 0.97
N ILE A 45 1.40 1.29 0.68
CA ILE A 45 0.41 0.51 1.45
C ILE A 45 0.91 0.22 2.87
N ILE A 46 2.19 -0.12 3.04
CA ILE A 46 2.77 -0.33 4.39
C ILE A 46 2.75 0.98 5.18
N LEU A 47 3.14 2.09 4.54
CA LEU A 47 3.13 3.40 5.18
C LEU A 47 1.72 3.81 5.58
N SER A 48 0.71 3.61 4.72
CA SER A 48 -0.69 3.90 5.06
C SER A 48 -1.17 3.07 6.25
N ALA A 49 -0.82 1.79 6.31
CA ALA A 49 -1.18 0.90 7.41
C ALA A 49 -0.54 1.35 8.75
N ILE A 50 0.73 1.77 8.73
CA ILE A 50 1.41 2.30 9.93
C ILE A 50 0.74 3.58 10.42
N VAL A 51 0.41 4.50 9.50
CA VAL A 51 -0.25 5.77 9.87
C VAL A 51 -1.65 5.50 10.43
N GLN A 52 -2.42 4.56 9.85
CA GLN A 52 -3.70 4.11 10.41
C GLN A 52 -3.52 3.56 11.82
N ALA A 53 -2.61 2.60 12.00
CA ALA A 53 -2.37 1.99 13.30
C ALA A 53 -1.93 3.03 14.35
N ALA A 54 -1.11 4.00 13.98
CA ALA A 54 -0.70 5.10 14.86
C ALA A 54 -1.89 6.00 15.23
N GLY A 55 -2.68 6.45 14.26
CA GLY A 55 -3.88 7.26 14.50
C GLY A 55 -4.88 6.54 15.40
N MET A 56 -5.05 5.24 15.17
CA MET A 56 -5.88 4.38 15.99
C MET A 56 -5.32 4.32 17.42
N SER A 57 -4.06 3.92 17.62
CA SER A 57 -3.46 3.81 18.97
C SER A 57 -3.65 5.05 19.86
N ILE A 58 -3.63 6.26 19.27
CA ILE A 58 -3.89 7.51 19.99
C ILE A 58 -5.35 7.62 20.42
N VAL A 59 -6.33 7.24 19.60
CA VAL A 59 -7.74 7.22 19.97
C VAL A 59 -8.01 6.17 21.06
N ALA A 60 -7.39 4.99 20.98
CA ALA A 60 -7.49 3.99 22.05
C ALA A 60 -6.93 4.55 23.37
N TYR A 61 -5.76 5.20 23.31
CA TYR A 61 -5.19 5.88 24.47
C TYR A 61 -6.13 6.95 25.03
N LEU A 62 -6.69 7.82 24.18
CA LEU A 62 -7.61 8.87 24.62
C LEU A 62 -8.90 8.32 25.23
N PHE A 63 -9.40 7.22 24.68
CA PHE A 63 -10.58 6.53 25.20
C PHE A 63 -10.37 6.04 26.64
N ASP A 64 -9.18 5.50 26.96
CA ASP A 64 -8.86 4.98 28.29
C ASP A 64 -8.40 6.06 29.30
N ASN A 65 -7.95 7.23 28.82
CA ASN A 65 -7.29 8.24 29.66
C ASN A 65 -8.07 9.56 29.83
N GLU A 66 -9.17 9.78 29.09
CA GLU A 66 -10.02 10.98 29.29
C GLU A 66 -11.26 10.65 30.14
N ASP A 67 -11.45 11.42 31.23
CA ASP A 67 -12.60 11.30 32.16
C ASP A 67 -13.97 11.51 31.48
N ARG A 68 -13.97 12.00 30.24
CA ARG A 68 -15.16 12.16 29.40
C ARG A 68 -15.80 10.82 29.02
N PHE A 69 -15.00 9.75 28.94
CA PHE A 69 -15.49 8.41 28.60
C PHE A 69 -15.79 7.64 29.88
N PHE A 70 -17.04 7.71 30.33
CA PHE A 70 -17.51 6.98 31.50
C PHE A 70 -18.01 5.57 31.13
N VAL A 71 -18.28 4.76 32.16
CA VAL A 71 -18.78 3.38 32.01
C VAL A 71 -19.98 3.31 31.06
N GLY A 72 -19.85 2.48 30.02
CA GLY A 72 -20.89 2.24 29.02
C GLY A 72 -20.55 2.77 27.62
N TRP A 73 -19.57 3.67 27.50
CA TRP A 73 -19.06 4.08 26.19
C TRP A 73 -18.32 2.94 25.50
N ARG A 74 -18.43 2.88 24.18
CA ARG A 74 -17.73 1.92 23.32
C ARG A 74 -17.22 2.65 22.09
N LEU A 75 -16.10 2.16 21.56
CA LEU A 75 -15.61 2.60 20.25
C LEU A 75 -16.62 2.19 19.17
N ASP A 76 -16.84 3.10 18.22
CA ASP A 76 -17.83 2.95 17.16
C ASP A 76 -17.42 1.90 16.11
N GLN A 77 -18.35 1.47 15.26
CA GLN A 77 -18.08 0.53 14.16
C GLN A 77 -16.95 1.00 13.22
N SER A 78 -16.81 2.32 13.03
CA SER A 78 -15.69 2.91 12.26
C SER A 78 -14.31 2.51 12.78
N TRP A 79 -14.16 2.31 14.09
CA TRP A 79 -12.93 1.80 14.70
C TRP A 79 -12.62 0.37 14.26
N ILE A 80 -13.64 -0.48 14.23
CA ILE A 80 -13.52 -1.88 13.79
C ILE A 80 -13.15 -1.91 12.30
N PHE A 81 -13.84 -1.13 11.46
CA PHE A 81 -13.55 -1.06 10.03
C PHE A 81 -12.14 -0.55 9.75
N CYS A 82 -11.67 0.47 10.47
CA CYS A 82 -10.29 0.94 10.32
C CYS A 82 -9.28 -0.14 10.76
N THR A 83 -9.58 -0.88 11.83
CA THR A 83 -8.71 -1.99 12.27
C THR A 83 -8.59 -3.08 11.22
N VAL A 84 -9.72 -3.49 10.65
CA VAL A 84 -9.76 -4.48 9.57
C VAL A 84 -9.02 -3.95 8.33
N SER A 85 -9.20 -2.67 8.00
CA SER A 85 -8.55 -2.00 6.87
C SER A 85 -7.02 -2.10 6.93
N TRP A 86 -6.37 -1.63 8.00
CA TRP A 86 -4.90 -1.67 8.04
C TRP A 86 -4.33 -3.09 8.13
N CYS A 87 -5.04 -4.02 8.77
CA CYS A 87 -4.68 -5.45 8.76
C CYS A 87 -4.73 -6.02 7.33
N PHE A 88 -5.81 -5.73 6.59
CA PHE A 88 -5.97 -6.17 5.22
C PHE A 88 -4.91 -5.53 4.30
N SER A 89 -4.60 -4.25 4.48
CA SER A 89 -3.51 -3.57 3.77
C SER A 89 -2.15 -4.25 3.98
N LEU A 90 -1.83 -4.67 5.21
CA LEU A 90 -0.59 -5.42 5.49
C LEU A 90 -0.57 -6.78 4.80
N ILE A 91 -1.70 -7.50 4.77
CA ILE A 91 -1.80 -8.79 4.06
C ILE A 91 -1.57 -8.57 2.56
N CYS A 92 -2.21 -7.55 1.97
CA CYS A 92 -2.04 -7.19 0.56
C CYS A 92 -0.58 -6.82 0.24
N ALA A 93 0.04 -5.97 1.06
CA ALA A 93 1.45 -5.61 0.88
C ALA A 93 2.37 -6.84 0.99
N GLY A 94 2.13 -7.71 1.97
CA GLY A 94 2.85 -8.97 2.12
C GLY A 94 2.70 -9.87 0.89
N ALA A 95 1.49 -10.01 0.36
CA ALA A 95 1.23 -10.78 -0.85
C ALA A 95 1.98 -10.21 -2.07
N ILE A 96 2.01 -8.89 -2.25
CA ILE A 96 2.75 -8.23 -3.33
C ILE A 96 4.26 -8.50 -3.19
N VAL A 97 4.82 -8.36 -1.99
CA VAL A 97 6.25 -8.60 -1.73
C VAL A 97 6.62 -10.06 -1.99
N ILE A 98 5.79 -11.00 -1.52
CA ILE A 98 5.99 -12.44 -1.76
C ILE A 98 5.91 -12.75 -3.26
N ALA A 99 4.91 -12.21 -3.96
CA ALA A 99 4.77 -12.39 -5.40
C ALA A 99 6.00 -11.86 -6.15
N ALA A 100 6.56 -10.72 -5.74
CA ALA A 100 7.77 -10.15 -6.34
C ALA A 100 9.04 -11.02 -6.14
N GLN A 101 9.07 -11.89 -5.12
CA GLN A 101 10.19 -12.81 -4.89
C GLN A 101 10.01 -14.15 -5.60
N ILE A 102 8.76 -14.62 -5.73
CA ILE A 102 8.45 -15.94 -6.30
C ILE A 102 8.30 -15.87 -7.83
N LEU A 103 7.73 -14.79 -8.35
CA LEU A 103 7.45 -14.69 -9.78
C LEU A 103 8.74 -14.39 -10.54
N PRO A 104 9.07 -15.18 -11.58
CA PRO A 104 10.18 -14.87 -12.47
C PRO A 104 9.92 -13.51 -13.14
N SER A 105 10.98 -12.70 -13.28
CA SER A 105 10.93 -11.45 -14.04
C SER A 105 10.33 -11.75 -15.43
N GLU A 106 9.35 -10.94 -15.85
CA GLU A 106 8.77 -11.04 -17.20
C GLU A 106 9.95 -11.09 -18.18
N GLY A 107 10.11 -12.20 -18.91
CA GLY A 107 11.28 -12.48 -19.74
C GLY A 107 11.67 -11.27 -20.61
N GLY A 108 12.98 -11.03 -20.74
CA GLY A 108 13.50 -10.00 -21.64
C GLY A 108 12.96 -10.21 -23.04
N TYR A 109 12.53 -9.14 -23.72
CA TYR A 109 12.39 -9.21 -25.16
C TYR A 109 13.76 -9.61 -25.71
N GLU A 110 13.84 -10.71 -26.43
CA GLU A 110 15.01 -10.99 -27.24
C GLU A 110 15.13 -9.84 -28.25
N LEU A 111 16.31 -9.22 -28.30
CA LEU A 111 16.61 -8.24 -29.33
C LEU A 111 16.44 -8.94 -30.68
N ILE A 112 15.56 -8.44 -31.53
CA ILE A 112 15.45 -8.92 -32.91
C ILE A 112 16.84 -8.74 -33.55
N PRO A 113 17.45 -9.79 -34.10
CA PRO A 113 18.76 -9.69 -34.73
C PRO A 113 18.75 -8.59 -35.79
N ASP A 114 19.74 -7.70 -35.75
CA ASP A 114 19.90 -6.67 -36.78
C ASP A 114 20.01 -7.34 -38.16
N HIS A 115 19.42 -6.70 -39.17
CA HIS A 115 19.35 -7.21 -40.55
C HIS A 115 20.74 -7.56 -41.15
N ASP A 116 21.82 -7.04 -40.57
CA ASP A 116 23.21 -7.33 -40.94
C ASP A 116 23.66 -8.73 -40.53
N ALA A 117 23.12 -9.29 -39.44
CA ALA A 117 23.40 -10.67 -39.01
C ALA A 117 22.81 -11.70 -39.99
N LEU A 118 21.69 -11.37 -40.65
CA LEU A 118 21.06 -12.21 -41.68
C LEU A 118 21.81 -12.18 -43.02
N ARG A 119 22.58 -11.12 -43.30
CA ARG A 119 23.41 -11.01 -44.52
C ARG A 119 24.73 -11.76 -44.43
N MET A 120 25.24 -12.04 -43.24
CA MET A 120 26.49 -12.81 -43.06
C MET A 120 26.28 -14.33 -43.11
N SER A 121 25.02 -14.81 -43.16
CA SER A 121 24.67 -16.23 -43.23
C SER A 121 24.19 -16.70 -44.61
N SER A 122 24.31 -15.88 -45.67
CA SER A 122 24.00 -16.23 -47.07
C SER A 122 25.26 -16.22 -47.93
#